data_AF-A0A352W0V9-F1
#
_entry.id   AF-A0A352W0V9-F1
#
_cell.length_a   1.000
_cell.length_b   1.000
_cell.length_c   1.000
_cell.angle_alpha   90.00
_cell.angle_beta   90.00
_cell.angle_gamma   90.00
#
_symmetry.space_group_name_H-M   'P 1'
#
loop_
_entity.id
_entity.type
_entity.pdbx_description
1 polymer ?
#
loop_
_entity_poly.entity_id
_entity_poly.type
_entity_poly.pdbx_seq_one_letter_code
_entity_poly.pdbx_strand_id
1 'polypeptide(L)'
;MKATKFFINSCMLRKREWKIIYYHEFGNTDSSYMLFNLKHYPEEKNDLSKDPQYKPLALDMLQDIKKRWSAEKILQKLEKKQNREQITVYGPEKYPHPLPEYTVPGDVNQFDTRQII
;
A
#
# COMPACT_ATOMS: atom_id res chain seq x y z
N MET A 1 -6.84 26.67 -8.29
CA MET A 1 -5.83 25.75 -8.84
C MET A 1 -5.84 24.47 -8.01
N LYS A 2 -6.26 23.33 -8.58
CA LYS A 2 -6.19 22.04 -7.88
C LYS A 2 -4.73 21.57 -7.92
N ALA A 3 -4.14 21.33 -6.75
CA ALA A 3 -2.82 20.71 -6.67
C ALA A 3 -2.95 19.24 -7.10
N THR A 4 -2.55 18.93 -8.33
CA THR A 4 -2.45 17.56 -8.81
C THR A 4 -1.31 16.90 -8.04
N LYS A 5 -1.64 16.12 -7.01
CA LYS A 5 -0.67 15.35 -6.24
C LYS A 5 -0.19 14.20 -7.14
N PHE A 6 0.94 14.38 -7.82
CA PHE A 6 1.61 13.31 -8.55
C PHE A 6 2.15 12.32 -7.52
N PHE A 7 1.56 11.12 -7.49
CA PHE A 7 2.09 10.01 -6.72
C PHE A 7 3.18 9.35 -7.54
N ILE A 8 4.41 9.83 -7.37
CA ILE A 8 5.58 9.20 -7.96
C ILE A 8 5.74 7.83 -7.31
N ASN A 9 5.21 6.80 -7.99
CA ASN A 9 5.34 5.42 -7.56
C ASN A 9 6.74 4.92 -7.93
N SER A 10 7.70 5.16 -7.03
CA SER A 10 9.05 4.65 -7.14
C SER A 10 9.27 3.43 -6.24
N CYS A 11 10.16 2.54 -6.66
CA CYS A 11 10.57 1.38 -5.89
C CYS A 11 12.10 1.28 -5.92
N MET A 12 12.72 1.13 -4.75
CA MET A 12 14.16 0.89 -4.65
C MET A 12 14.41 -0.55 -4.27
N LEU A 13 15.34 -1.21 -4.97
CA LEU A 13 15.86 -2.52 -4.60
C LEU A 13 17.37 -2.45 -4.45
N ARG A 14 17.86 -2.94 -3.31
CA ARG A 14 19.29 -3.14 -3.05
C ARG A 14 19.61 -4.63 -3.09
N LYS A 15 20.57 -5.02 -3.92
CA LYS A 15 21.03 -6.41 -4.09
C LYS A 15 22.56 -6.42 -4.02
N ARG A 16 23.10 -6.87 -2.88
CA ARG A 16 24.54 -6.84 -2.59
C ARG A 16 25.12 -5.42 -2.72
N GLU A 17 26.08 -5.24 -3.61
CA GLU A 17 26.75 -3.98 -3.93
C GLU A 17 25.97 -3.11 -4.93
N TRP A 18 24.82 -3.57 -5.42
CA TRP A 18 24.03 -2.86 -6.42
C TRP A 18 22.75 -2.27 -5.83
N LYS A 19 22.40 -1.08 -6.29
CA LYS A 19 21.15 -0.39 -5.97
C LYS A 19 20.47 0.00 -7.28
N ILE A 20 19.20 -0.36 -7.41
CA ILE A 20 18.35 0.09 -8.52
C ILE A 20 17.19 0.91 -7.97
N ILE A 21 16.85 2.00 -8.65
CA ILE A 21 15.68 2.83 -8.36
C ILE A 21 14.80 2.78 -9.60
N TYR A 22 13.62 2.17 -9.48
CA TYR A 22 12.63 2.08 -10.55
C TYR A 22 11.56 3.16 -10.37
N TYR A 23 11.17 3.79 -11.46
CA TYR A 23 10.12 4.81 -11.51
C TYR A 23 8.98 4.33 -12.41
N HIS A 24 7.82 4.07 -11.83
CA HIS A 24 6.68 3.54 -12.58
C HIS A 24 6.16 4.52 -13.64
N GLU A 25 6.16 5.83 -13.34
CA GLU A 25 5.67 6.88 -14.24
C GLU A 25 6.41 6.91 -15.59
N PHE A 26 7.66 6.44 -15.62
CA PHE A 26 8.51 6.42 -16.80
C PHE A 26 8.65 5.02 -17.41
N GLY A 27 7.78 4.07 -17.06
CA GLY A 27 7.92 2.64 -17.39
C GLY A 27 8.11 2.28 -18.87
N ASN A 28 7.83 3.20 -19.80
CA ASN A 28 7.98 3.04 -21.25
C ASN A 28 9.25 3.70 -21.82
N THR A 29 10.10 4.29 -20.98
CA THR A 29 11.25 5.09 -21.40
C THR A 29 12.55 4.53 -20.82
N ASP A 30 13.68 4.83 -21.48
CA ASP A 30 15.03 4.49 -20.99
C ASP A 30 15.35 5.11 -19.62
N SER A 31 14.61 6.15 -19.21
CA SER A 31 14.66 6.77 -17.87
C SER A 31 13.78 6.07 -16.83
N SER A 32 13.30 4.85 -17.12
CA SER A 32 12.44 4.08 -16.20
C SER A 32 13.16 3.63 -14.92
N TYR A 33 14.50 3.63 -14.91
CA TYR A 33 15.28 3.27 -13.74
C TYR A 33 16.65 3.95 -13.69
N MET A 34 17.25 3.97 -12.50
CA MET A 34 18.64 4.34 -12.25
C MET A 34 19.36 3.17 -11.60
N LEU A 35 20.64 2.94 -11.95
CA LEU A 35 21.44 1.83 -11.44
C LEU A 35 22.76 2.34 -10.87
N PHE A 36 23.09 1.92 -9.64
CA PHE A 36 24.30 2.34 -8.93
C PHE A 36 25.08 1.15 -8.42
N ASN A 37 26.41 1.22 -8.54
CA ASN A 37 27.34 0.29 -7.89
C ASN A 37 27.91 0.95 -6.63
N LEU A 38 27.43 0.51 -5.47
CA LEU A 38 27.79 1.05 -4.16
C LEU A 38 29.18 0.62 -3.68
N LYS A 39 29.79 -0.40 -4.30
CA LYS A 39 31.16 -0.83 -3.95
C LYS A 39 32.21 0.07 -4.56
N HIS A 40 32.02 0.45 -5.82
CA HIS A 40 32.95 1.34 -6.53
C HIS A 40 32.59 2.82 -6.36
N TYR A 41 31.30 3.13 -6.24
CA TYR A 41 30.79 4.50 -6.15
C TYR A 41 29.78 4.60 -4.99
N PRO A 42 30.25 4.63 -3.73
CA PRO A 42 29.37 4.68 -2.56
C PRO A 42 28.52 5.96 -2.49
N GLU A 43 28.95 7.04 -3.16
CA GLU A 43 28.23 8.31 -3.20
C GLU A 43 27.10 8.36 -4.25
N GLU A 44 26.84 7.27 -4.98
CA GLU A 44 25.74 7.18 -5.96
C GLU A 44 25.79 8.26 -7.07
N LYS A 45 26.98 8.81 -7.36
CA LYS A 45 27.17 9.87 -8.36
C LYS A 45 27.10 9.37 -9.81
N ASN A 46 27.36 8.08 -10.03
CA ASN A 46 27.46 7.49 -11.36
C ASN A 46 26.25 6.60 -11.63
N ASP A 47 25.31 7.10 -12.44
CA ASP A 47 24.20 6.30 -12.96
C ASP A 47 24.68 5.42 -14.12
N LEU A 48 24.62 4.10 -13.90
CA LEU A 48 25.00 3.05 -14.83
C LEU A 48 23.82 2.52 -15.64
N SER A 49 22.64 3.14 -15.54
CA SER A 49 21.42 2.73 -16.27
C SER A 49 21.58 2.74 -17.80
N LYS A 50 22.40 3.66 -18.33
CA LYS A 50 22.63 3.84 -19.77
C LYS A 50 23.74 2.94 -20.32
N ASP A 51 24.49 2.27 -19.47
CA ASP A 51 25.62 1.45 -19.89
C ASP A 51 25.12 0.05 -20.34
N PRO A 52 25.33 -0.33 -21.62
CA PRO A 52 24.88 -1.62 -22.14
C PRO A 52 25.46 -2.83 -21.39
N GLN A 53 26.64 -2.68 -20.77
CA GLN A 53 27.32 -3.76 -20.04
C GLN A 53 26.49 -4.22 -18.83
N TYR A 54 25.80 -3.30 -18.17
CA TYR A 54 25.01 -3.60 -16.96
C TYR A 54 23.53 -3.85 -17.24
N LYS A 55 23.10 -3.81 -18.51
CA LYS A 55 21.71 -4.06 -18.92
C LYS A 55 21.16 -5.41 -18.44
N PRO A 56 21.89 -6.54 -18.53
CA PRO A 56 21.38 -7.82 -18.04
C PRO A 56 21.14 -7.82 -16.51
N LEU A 57 22.03 -7.17 -15.76
CA LEU A 57 21.92 -7.04 -14.31
C LEU A 57 20.71 -6.16 -13.93
N ALA A 58 20.53 -5.03 -14.62
CA ALA A 58 19.40 -4.15 -14.41
C ALA A 58 18.07 -4.89 -14.66
N LEU A 59 17.99 -5.67 -15.74
CA LEU A 59 16.80 -6.45 -16.07
C LEU A 59 16.47 -7.50 -15.00
N ASP A 60 17.47 -8.23 -14.47
CA ASP A 60 17.28 -9.18 -13.37
C ASP A 60 16.71 -8.48 -12.11
N MET A 61 17.31 -7.35 -11.72
CA MET A 61 16.83 -6.57 -10.57
C MET A 61 15.43 -5.98 -10.79
N LEU A 62 15.10 -5.55 -12.01
CA LEU A 62 13.76 -5.09 -12.37
C LEU A 62 12.72 -6.21 -12.33
N GLN A 63 13.08 -7.43 -12.73
CA GLN A 63 12.20 -8.59 -12.58
C GLN A 63 11.95 -8.91 -11.10
N ASP A 64 12.97 -8.81 -10.26
CA ASP A 64 12.82 -8.98 -8.81
C ASP A 64 11.89 -7.92 -8.20
N ILE A 65 11.99 -6.66 -8.65
CA ILE A 65 11.03 -5.61 -8.28
C ILE A 65 9.63 -6.01 -8.71
N LYS A 66 9.40 -6.36 -9.99
CA LYS A 66 8.07 -6.72 -10.51
C LYS A 66 7.43 -7.91 -9.79
N LYS A 67 8.23 -8.88 -9.32
CA LYS A 67 7.74 -10.03 -8.55
C LYS A 67 7.22 -9.63 -7.17
N ARG A 68 7.93 -8.73 -6.47
CA ARG A 68 7.64 -8.35 -5.08
C ARG A 68 6.72 -7.13 -4.96
N TRP A 69 6.77 -6.26 -5.96
CA TRP A 69 6.20 -4.93 -5.92
C TRP A 69 5.46 -4.65 -7.22
N SER A 70 4.21 -4.22 -7.10
CA SER A 70 3.36 -3.82 -8.21
C SER A 70 2.77 -2.45 -7.89
N ALA A 71 3.13 -1.45 -8.69
CA ALA A 71 2.60 -0.09 -8.57
C ALA A 71 1.07 -0.09 -8.64
N GLU A 72 0.50 -0.87 -9.56
CA GLU A 72 -0.95 -1.00 -9.74
C GLU A 72 -1.64 -1.48 -8.47
N LYS A 73 -1.11 -2.52 -7.82
CA LYS A 73 -1.67 -3.03 -6.56
C LYS A 73 -1.62 -1.98 -5.44
N ILE A 74 -0.61 -1.13 -5.43
CA ILE A 74 -0.48 -0.05 -4.44
C ILE A 74 -1.48 1.07 -4.73
N LEU A 75 -1.59 1.48 -5.99
CA LEU A 75 -2.58 2.46 -6.45
C LEU A 75 -4.00 2.02 -6.12
N GLN A 76 -4.35 0.76 -6.41
CA GLN A 76 -5.66 0.19 -6.06
C GLN A 76 -5.92 0.19 -4.54
N LYS A 77 -4.89 -0.08 -3.72
CA LYS A 77 -5.02 -0.01 -2.25
C LYS A 77 -5.24 1.42 -1.77
N LEU A 78 -4.53 2.39 -2.35
CA LEU A 78 -4.67 3.80 -2.02
C LEU A 78 -6.06 4.33 -2.40
N GLU A 79 -6.56 3.98 -3.58
CA GLU A 79 -7.91 4.34 -4.04
C GLU A 79 -8.99 3.76 -3.12
N LYS A 80 -8.89 2.47 -2.78
CA LYS A 80 -9.80 1.84 -1.80
C LYS A 80 -9.78 2.52 -0.44
N LYS A 81 -8.60 2.97 0.02
CA LYS A 81 -8.47 3.69 1.28
C LYS A 81 -9.13 5.07 1.22
N GLN A 82 -8.90 5.83 0.16
CA GLN A 82 -9.55 7.14 -0.05
C GLN A 82 -11.08 7.01 -0.09
N ASN A 83 -11.61 6.03 -0.82
CA ASN A 83 -13.05 5.78 -0.86
C ASN A 83 -13.62 5.42 0.52
N ARG A 84 -12.88 4.64 1.33
CA ARG A 84 -13.29 4.31 2.70
C ARG A 84 -13.31 5.54 3.62
N GLU A 85 -12.32 6.43 3.49
CA GLU A 85 -12.26 7.67 4.27
C GLU A 85 -13.42 8.60 3.92
N GLN A 86 -13.80 8.70 2.64
CA GLN A 86 -14.99 9.45 2.22
C GLN A 86 -16.27 8.88 2.85
N ILE A 87 -16.43 7.55 2.87
CA ILE A 87 -17.58 6.90 3.52
C ILE A 87 -17.64 7.19 5.02
N THR A 88 -16.50 7.28 5.72
CA THR A 88 -16.51 7.63 7.15
C THR A 88 -16.84 9.10 7.44
N VAL A 89 -16.58 10.01 6.50
CA VAL A 89 -16.92 11.44 6.66
C VAL A 89 -18.41 11.70 6.43
N TYR A 90 -19.04 10.93 5.53
CA TYR A 90 -20.47 11.07 5.18
C TYR A 90 -21.38 9.97 5.73
N GLY A 91 -20.81 8.99 6.44
CA GLY A 91 -21.56 7.92 7.10
C GLY A 91 -22.13 8.38 8.44
N PRO A 92 -23.18 7.71 8.96
CA PRO A 92 -23.70 8.03 10.28
C PRO A 92 -22.60 7.87 11.32
N GLU A 93 -22.49 8.83 12.24
CA GLU A 93 -21.60 8.76 13.39
C GLU A 93 -21.79 7.41 14.09
N LYS A 94 -20.69 6.70 14.34
CA LYS A 94 -20.68 5.48 15.16
C LYS A 94 -20.88 5.82 16.63
N TYR A 95 -21.90 6.58 16.97
CA TYR A 95 -22.35 6.59 18.35
C TYR A 95 -23.15 5.31 18.56
N PRO A 96 -22.77 4.45 19.53
CA PRO A 96 -23.72 3.46 19.99
C PRO A 96 -24.97 4.24 20.39
N HIS A 97 -26.11 3.96 19.74
CA HIS A 97 -27.38 4.48 20.22
C HIS A 97 -27.48 4.09 21.70
N PRO A 98 -27.82 5.03 22.61
CA PRO A 98 -28.00 4.68 24.00
C PRO A 98 -29.05 3.57 24.04
N LEU A 99 -28.62 2.37 24.45
CA LEU A 99 -29.56 1.27 24.66
C LEU A 99 -30.49 1.71 25.78
N PRO A 100 -31.81 1.55 25.64
CA PRO A 100 -32.71 1.79 26.75
C PRO A 100 -32.25 0.90 27.92
N GLU A 101 -32.19 1.48 29.13
CA GLU A 101 -31.92 0.69 30.32
C GLU A 101 -32.95 -0.44 30.39
N TYR A 102 -32.46 -1.68 30.37
CA TYR A 102 -33.31 -2.84 30.55
C TYR A 102 -33.78 -2.88 32.00
N THR A 103 -34.97 -2.34 32.25
CA THR A 103 -35.67 -2.54 33.51
C THR A 103 -36.31 -3.92 33.48
N VAL A 104 -35.82 -4.81 34.34
CA VAL A 104 -36.53 -6.06 34.65
C VAL A 104 -37.87 -5.65 35.26
N PRO A 105 -39.02 -5.96 34.64
CA PRO A 105 -40.31 -5.75 35.29
C PRO A 105 -40.31 -6.56 36.58
N GLY A 106 -40.51 -5.89 37.72
CA GLY A 106 -40.57 -6.55 39.03
C GLY A 106 -41.58 -7.70 39.00
N ASP A 107 -41.11 -8.86 39.43
CA ASP A 107 -41.89 -10.05 39.79
C ASP A 107 -42.87 -10.63 38.76
N VAL A 108 -42.38 -10.95 37.56
CA VAL A 108 -43.03 -12.02 36.78
C VAL A 108 -42.00 -13.03 36.29
N ASN A 109 -41.51 -13.84 37.23
CA ASN A 109 -40.85 -15.09 36.88
C ASN A 109 -41.92 -16.06 36.37
N GLN A 110 -42.28 -15.99 35.09
CA GLN A 110 -43.24 -16.89 34.41
C GLN A 110 -42.66 -18.30 34.19
N PHE A 111 -41.75 -18.74 35.04
CA PHE A 111 -41.13 -20.05 34.93
C PHE A 111 -42.17 -21.13 35.30
N ASP A 112 -42.74 -21.75 34.28
CA ASP A 112 -43.69 -22.85 34.44
C ASP A 112 -42.93 -24.13 34.79
N THR A 113 -42.92 -24.47 36.07
CA THR A 113 -42.30 -25.69 36.61
C THR A 113 -42.87 -27.00 36.03
N ARG A 114 -44.00 -26.96 35.30
CA ARG A 114 -44.55 -28.13 34.59
C ARG A 114 -43.73 -28.54 33.36
N GLN A 115 -42.76 -27.72 32.94
CA GLN A 115 -41.89 -28.00 31.80
C GLN A 115 -40.67 -28.87 32.17
N ILE A 116 -40.53 -29.30 33.43
CA ILE A 116 -39.44 -30.16 33.91
C ILE A 116 -39.90 -31.63 34.04
N ILE A 117 -40.73 -32.11 33.12
CA ILE A 117 -41.09 -33.53 33.03
C ILE A 117 -40.31 -34.18 31.90
#